data_AF-A0A350PKS9-F1
#
_entry.id   AF-A0A350PKS9-F1
#
_cell.length_a   1.000
_cell.length_b   1.000
_cell.length_c   1.000
_cell.angle_alpha   90.00
_cell.angle_beta   90.00
_cell.angle_gamma   90.00
#
_symmetry.space_group_name_H-M   'P 1'
#
loop_
_entity.id
_entity.type
_entity.pdbx_description
1 polymer ?
#
loop_
_entity_poly.entity_id
_entity_poly.type
_entity_poly.pdbx_seq_one_letter_code
_entity_poly.pdbx_strand_id
1 'polypeptide(L)' 'MKQLTKENKMNSKDMNLSDQALGALMMALQKSLLEQSDIVPVLKGFNFRLSEEGLIVMNAPLVKMREDFEDSGGE' A
#
# COMPACT_ATOMS: atom_id res chain seq x y z
N MET A 1 21.01 9.55 41.89
CA MET A 1 22.14 9.45 40.93
C MET A 1 22.26 7.97 40.55
N LYS A 2 22.15 7.50 39.31
CA LYS A 2 22.45 8.07 38.01
C LYS A 2 21.32 7.79 37.01
N GLN A 3 20.95 8.84 36.30
CA GLN A 3 20.30 8.88 35.00
C GLN A 3 21.13 8.09 33.96
N LEU A 4 20.83 6.82 33.70
CA LEU A 4 21.40 5.98 32.62
C LEU A 4 20.37 4.86 32.40
N THR A 5 19.56 4.75 31.34
CA THR A 5 19.82 4.99 29.92
C THR A 5 18.48 5.25 29.19
N LYS A 6 18.02 6.51 29.19
CA LYS A 6 17.16 7.02 28.11
C LYS A 6 18.10 7.40 26.96
N GLU A 7 18.48 6.46 26.09
CA GLU A 7 19.12 6.73 24.79
C GLU A 7 19.47 5.39 24.12
N ASN A 8 19.19 5.27 22.81
CA ASN A 8 19.19 4.08 21.94
C ASN A 8 17.85 3.32 21.97
N LYS A 9 16.90 3.48 21.03
CA LYS A 9 17.03 3.79 19.59
C LYS A 9 15.63 4.16 19.06
N MET A 10 15.21 5.41 19.22
CA MET A 10 13.99 5.93 18.60
C MET A 10 14.37 6.60 17.28
N ASN A 11 14.63 5.76 16.28
CA ASN A 11 14.93 6.20 14.92
C ASN A 11 14.17 5.32 13.91
N SER A 12 12.93 4.95 14.22
CA SER A 12 12.08 4.25 13.25
C SER A 12 11.52 5.29 12.29
N LYS A 13 12.28 5.63 11.25
CA LYS A 13 11.77 6.27 10.02
C LYS A 13 10.98 5.26 9.16
N ASP A 14 10.47 4.20 9.78
CA ASP A 14 9.77 3.13 9.10
C ASP A 14 8.34 3.60 8.83
N MET A 15 7.88 3.39 7.60
CA MET A 15 6.57 3.80 7.12
C MET A 15 5.87 2.58 6.53
N ASN A 16 4.57 2.45 6.80
CA ASN A 16 3.73 1.40 6.23
C ASN A 16 2.89 1.95 5.08
N LEU A 17 2.42 1.06 4.21
CA LEU A 17 1.42 1.41 3.19
C LEU A 17 0.07 1.69 3.87
N SER A 18 -0.67 2.67 3.36
CA SER A 18 -2.08 2.82 3.69
C SER A 18 -2.91 1.73 3.00
N ASP A 19 -4.17 1.57 3.39
CA ASP A 19 -5.10 0.63 2.76
C ASP A 19 -5.26 0.90 1.25
N GLN A 20 -5.27 2.17 0.84
CA GLN A 20 -5.31 2.57 -0.57
C GLN A 20 -4.07 2.09 -1.34
N ALA A 21 -2.88 2.27 -0.76
CA ALA A 21 -1.64 1.85 -1.40
C ALA A 21 -1.52 0.32 -1.45
N LEU A 22 -1.98 -0.38 -0.40
CA LEU A 22 -2.05 -1.83 -0.39
C LEU A 22 -3.02 -2.34 -1.48
N GLY A 23 -4.18 -1.71 -1.64
CA GLY A 23 -5.11 -2.01 -2.73
C GLY A 23 -4.47 -1.83 -4.11
N ALA A 24 -3.79 -0.71 -4.34
CA ALA A 24 -3.06 -0.47 -5.59
C ALA A 24 -1.98 -1.52 -5.87
N LEU A 25 -1.23 -1.93 -4.84
CA LEU A 25 -0.22 -2.99 -4.92
C LEU A 25 -0.85 -4.34 -5.28
N MET A 26 -1.96 -4.70 -4.64
CA MET A 26 -2.66 -5.96 -4.92
C MET A 26 -3.20 -6.00 -6.35
N MET A 27 -3.72 -4.88 -6.86
CA MET A 27 -4.21 -4.80 -8.25
C MET A 27 -3.07 -4.94 -9.27
N ALA A 28 -1.92 -4.31 -9.02
CA ALA A 28 -0.73 -4.49 -9.85
C ALA A 28 -0.27 -5.96 -9.85
N LEU A 29 -0.25 -6.61 -8.69
CA LEU A 29 0.12 -8.02 -8.55
C LEU A 29 -0.83 -8.95 -9.30
N GLN A 30 -2.14 -8.80 -9.08
CA GLN A 30 -3.15 -9.61 -9.76
C GLN A 30 -3.04 -9.47 -11.28
N LYS A 31 -2.87 -8.24 -11.79
CA LYS A 31 -2.68 -7.99 -13.22
C LYS A 31 -1.42 -8.67 -13.76
N SER A 32 -0.29 -8.54 -13.06
CA SER A 32 0.96 -9.19 -13.48
C SER A 32 0.87 -10.71 -13.50
N LEU A 33 0.14 -11.32 -12.55
CA LEU A 33 -0.11 -12.76 -12.56
C LEU A 33 -0.99 -13.19 -13.74
N LEU A 34 -2.07 -12.44 -14.01
CA LEU A 34 -2.97 -12.72 -15.13
C LEU A 34 -2.28 -12.58 -16.49
N GLU A 35 -1.47 -11.54 -16.66
CA GLU A 35 -0.77 -11.24 -17.91
C GLU A 35 0.59 -11.97 -18.01
N GLN A 36 0.98 -12.72 -16.98
CA GLN A 36 2.31 -13.33 -16.85
C GLN A 36 3.45 -12.32 -17.11
N SER A 37 3.27 -11.09 -16.64
CA SER A 37 4.21 -9.98 -16.83
C SER A 37 5.04 -9.71 -15.58
N ASP A 38 6.25 -9.17 -15.75
CA ASP A 38 7.08 -8.75 -14.62
C ASP A 38 6.44 -7.56 -13.88
N ILE A 39 6.20 -7.71 -12.59
CA ILE A 39 5.60 -6.70 -11.72
C ILE A 39 6.59 -5.60 -11.30
N VAL A 40 7.91 -5.89 -11.31
CA VAL A 40 8.93 -4.98 -10.78
C VAL A 40 8.91 -3.59 -11.43
N PRO A 41 8.77 -3.45 -12.77
CA PRO A 41 8.66 -2.14 -13.41
C PRO A 41 7.43 -1.35 -12.96
N VAL A 42 6.31 -2.03 -12.68
CA VAL A 42 5.07 -1.40 -12.20
C VAL A 42 5.27 -0.84 -10.80
N LEU A 43 5.84 -1.63 -9.88
CA LEU A 43 6.06 -1.20 -8.50
C LEU A 43 7.10 -0.08 -8.41
N LYS A 44 8.16 -0.13 -9.24
CA LYS A 44 9.14 0.97 -9.35
C LYS A 44 8.53 2.25 -9.90
N GLY A 45 7.42 2.15 -10.63
CA GLY A 45 6.66 3.29 -11.13
C GLY A 45 5.75 3.94 -10.09
N PHE A 46 5.52 3.34 -8.92
CA PHE A 46 4.63 3.91 -7.91
C PHE A 46 5.22 5.20 -7.31
N ASN A 47 4.42 6.25 -7.34
CA ASN A 47 4.73 7.53 -6.75
C ASN A 47 4.06 7.63 -5.37
N PHE A 48 4.86 7.44 -4.32
CA PHE A 48 4.37 7.47 -2.95
C PHE A 48 4.39 8.87 -2.34
N ARG A 49 3.38 9.16 -1.52
CA ARG A 49 3.34 10.35 -0.67
C ARG A 49 2.99 9.93 0.76
N LEU A 50 3.57 10.60 1.75
CA LEU A 50 3.21 10.43 3.15
C LEU A 50 1.86 11.09 3.44
N SER A 51 0.97 10.39 4.12
CA SER A 51 -0.30 10.90 4.66
C SER A 51 -0.45 10.53 6.14
N GLU A 52 -1.56 10.94 6.76
CA GLU A 52 -1.92 10.56 8.12
C GLU A 52 -2.18 9.05 8.28
N GLU A 53 -2.49 8.36 7.19
CA GLU A 53 -2.83 6.92 7.14
C GLU A 53 -1.64 6.05 6.68
N GLY A 54 -0.47 6.64 6.43
CA GLY A 54 0.71 5.95 5.90
C GLY A 54 1.11 6.41 4.49
N LEU A 55 1.81 5.56 3.74
CA LEU A 55 2.19 5.84 2.37
C LEU A 55 1.00 5.60 1.44
N ILE A 56 0.58 6.63 0.69
CA ILE A 56 -0.44 6.55 -0.36
C ILE A 56 0.23 6.53 -1.75
N VAL A 57 -0.42 5.93 -2.76
CA VAL A 57 0.07 5.89 -4.15
C VAL A 57 -0.69 6.92 -4.99
N MET A 58 0.03 7.90 -5.52
CA MET A 58 -0.53 9.04 -6.27
C MET A 58 -0.91 8.72 -7.72
N ASN A 59 -0.32 7.68 -8.28
CA ASN A 59 -0.53 7.22 -9.65
C ASN A 59 -1.04 5.77 -9.66
N ALA A 60 -1.95 5.44 -8.74
CA ALA A 60 -2.56 4.13 -8.69
C ALA A 60 -3.26 3.84 -10.03
N PRO A 61 -3.15 2.61 -10.56
CA PRO A 61 -3.84 2.23 -11.79
C PRO A 61 -5.35 2.42 -11.60
N LEU A 62 -6.01 3.10 -12.54
CA LEU A 62 -7.46 3.29 -12.54
C LEU A 62 -8.12 1.93 -12.73
N VAL A 63 -8.52 1.30 -11.64
CA VAL A 63 -9.36 0.10 -11.68
C VAL A 63 -10.80 0.55 -11.63
N LYS A 64 -11.52 0.34 -12.73
CA LYS A 64 -12.98 0.28 -12.68
C LYS A 64 -13.31 -0.93 -11.82
N MET A 65 -13.54 -0.72 -10.52
CA MET A 65 -14.22 -1.74 -9.74
C MET A 65 -15.54 -1.97 -10.46
N ARG A 66 -15.75 -3.18 -10.98
CA ARG A 66 -17.12 -3.59 -11.26
C ARG A 66 -17.79 -3.62 -9.88
N GLU A 67 -18.94 -2.98 -9.77
CA GLU A 67 -19.83 -3.05 -8.59
C GLU A 67 -20.41 -4.47 -8.47
N ASP A 68 -19.55 -5.51 -8.47
CA ASP A 68 -19.95 -6.91 -8.34
C ASP A 68 -19.80 -7.36 -6.87
N PHE A 69 -19.67 -6.41 -5.93
CA PHE A 69 -20.09 -6.65 -4.55
C PHE A 69 -21.62 -6.54 -4.51
N GLU A 70 -22.30 -7.51 -5.14
CA GLU A 70 -23.70 -7.75 -4.84
C GLU A 70 -23.80 -7.99 -3.33
N ASP A 71 -24.55 -7.09 -2.72
CA ASP A 71 -25.18 -7.19 -1.42
C ASP A 71 -25.60 -8.62 -1.10
N SER A 72 -24.75 -9.38 -0.40
CA SER A 72 -25.18 -10.60 0.31
C SER A 72 -25.80 -10.22 1.66
N GLY A 73 -26.68 -9.22 1.62
CA GLY A 73 -27.54 -8.74 2.70
C GLY A 73 -29.01 -8.89 2.29
N GLY A 74 -29.39 -10.09 1.85
CA GLY A 74 -30.76 -10.43 1.49
C GLY A 74 -31.14 -11.81 2.02
N GLU A 75 -32.03 -11.79 3.01
CA GLU A 75 -32.73 -12.88 3.74
C GLU A 75 -32.11 -13.41 5.03
#